data_AF-A0A255YX54-F1
#
_entry.id   AF-A0A255YX54-F1
#
_cell.length_a   1.000
_cell.length_b   1.000
_cell.length_c   1.000
_cell.angle_alpha   90.00
_cell.angle_beta   90.00
_cell.angle_gamma   90.00
#
_symmetry.space_group_name_H-M   'P 1'
#
loop_
_entity.id
_entity.type
_entity.pdbx_description
1 polymer ?
#
loop_
_entity_poly.entity_id
_entity_poly.type
_entity_poly.pdbx_seq_one_letter_code
_entity_poly.pdbx_strand_id
1 'polypeptide(L)'
;MYNYTVTFVYDGDFDLPDEPEIRYRKVPDMVLEKMEHHEFELVDFNLTQNYDDGYAERYIDDPYLHRSVLEIKLDLGREHLQSREAIYNRCLEAMRSGGLTLCRAYENDNPKMGLLQSIICLEAQDNTQPEFQLKNKSHGN
;
A
#
# COMPACT_ATOMS: atom_id res chain seq x y z
N MET A 1 -18.56 4.38 7.20
CA MET A 1 -17.12 4.01 7.29
C MET A 1 -16.35 5.07 6.53
N TYR A 2 -15.18 5.45 7.04
CA TYR A 2 -14.39 6.56 6.51
C TYR A 2 -13.06 5.95 6.05
N ASN A 3 -12.90 5.83 4.74
CA ASN A 3 -11.64 5.40 4.16
C ASN A 3 -10.62 6.53 4.27
N TYR A 4 -9.45 6.19 4.79
CA TYR A 4 -8.29 7.06 4.86
C TYR A 4 -7.19 6.52 3.97
N THR A 5 -6.48 7.42 3.32
CA THR A 5 -5.19 7.15 2.69
C THR A 5 -4.12 7.51 3.71
N VAL A 6 -3.35 6.50 4.12
CA VAL A 6 -2.23 6.63 5.06
C VAL A 6 -0.94 6.55 4.27
N THR A 7 -0.10 7.58 4.35
CA THR A 7 1.12 7.70 3.54
C THR A 7 2.34 7.46 4.41
N PHE A 8 3.20 6.56 3.96
CA PHE A 8 4.48 6.24 4.56
C PHE A 8 5.62 6.49 3.58
N VAL A 9 6.80 6.75 4.12
CA VAL A 9 8.03 6.89 3.34
C VAL A 9 9.10 5.92 3.84
N TYR A 10 10.00 5.55 2.95
CA TYR A 10 11.16 4.71 3.26
C TYR A 10 12.35 5.15 2.40
N ASP A 11 13.51 5.28 3.04
CA ASP A 11 14.72 5.85 2.44
C ASP A 11 15.80 4.80 2.11
N GLY A 12 15.49 3.51 2.30
CA GLY A 12 16.41 2.41 1.97
C GLY A 12 16.18 1.83 0.58
N ASP A 13 16.89 0.74 0.28
CA ASP A 13 16.73 0.00 -0.98
C ASP A 13 15.37 -0.73 -1.01
N PHE A 14 14.57 -0.49 -2.06
CA PHE A 14 13.27 -1.12 -2.30
C PHE A 14 13.04 -1.31 -3.81
N ASP A 15 13.64 -2.37 -4.33
CA ASP A 15 13.54 -2.70 -5.76
C ASP A 15 12.24 -3.47 -6.04
N LEU A 16 11.43 -3.01 -7.00
CA LEU A 16 10.22 -3.71 -7.36
C LEU A 16 10.54 -4.87 -8.31
N PRO A 17 9.89 -6.04 -8.17
CA PRO A 17 10.02 -7.09 -9.16
C PRO A 17 9.59 -6.61 -10.55
N ASP A 18 10.39 -6.91 -11.59
CA ASP A 18 10.10 -6.53 -12.98
C ASP A 18 8.80 -7.15 -13.50
N GLU A 19 8.56 -8.41 -13.17
CA GLU A 19 7.40 -9.16 -13.64
C GLU A 19 6.13 -8.78 -12.87
N PRO A 20 5.05 -8.31 -13.55
CA PRO A 20 3.84 -7.86 -12.88
C PRO A 20 3.21 -8.91 -11.95
N GLU A 21 3.11 -10.17 -12.39
CA GLU A 21 2.50 -11.24 -11.59
C GLU A 21 3.30 -11.53 -10.31
N ILE A 22 4.64 -11.45 -10.39
CA ILE A 22 5.51 -11.58 -9.23
C ILE A 22 5.34 -10.37 -8.32
N ARG A 23 5.27 -9.16 -8.89
CA ARG A 23 5.08 -7.90 -8.15
C ARG A 23 3.82 -7.94 -7.29
N TYR A 24 2.68 -8.32 -7.88
CA TYR A 24 1.39 -8.44 -7.16
C TYR A 24 1.45 -9.41 -5.97
N ARG A 25 2.29 -10.44 -6.05
CA ARG A 25 2.44 -11.44 -4.99
C ARG A 25 3.47 -11.06 -3.94
N LYS A 26 4.63 -10.53 -4.35
CA LYS A 26 5.78 -10.32 -3.46
C LYS A 26 5.79 -8.96 -2.79
N VAL A 27 5.33 -7.90 -3.45
CA VAL A 27 5.39 -6.54 -2.89
C VAL A 27 4.64 -6.43 -1.56
N PRO A 28 3.44 -7.02 -1.37
CA PRO A 28 2.80 -7.02 -0.07
C PRO A 28 3.67 -7.64 1.05
N ASP A 29 4.32 -8.78 0.77
CA ASP A 29 5.21 -9.43 1.75
C ASP A 29 6.43 -8.57 2.07
N MET A 30 7.03 -7.92 1.06
CA MET A 30 8.15 -6.99 1.23
C MET A 30 7.76 -5.77 2.06
N VAL A 31 6.58 -5.19 1.80
CA VAL A 31 6.05 -4.08 2.59
C VAL A 31 5.82 -4.50 4.04
N LEU A 32 5.22 -5.68 4.26
CA LEU A 32 4.96 -6.21 5.59
C LEU A 32 6.26 -6.35 6.39
N GLU A 33 7.29 -7.00 5.83
CA GLU A 33 8.60 -7.17 6.49
C GLU A 33 9.16 -5.82 6.97
N LYS A 34 9.14 -4.82 6.09
CA LYS A 34 9.64 -3.46 6.39
C LYS A 34 8.81 -2.75 7.44
N MET A 35 7.48 -2.93 7.43
CA MET A 35 6.62 -2.38 8.48
C MET A 35 6.84 -3.07 9.84
N GLU A 36 7.10 -4.37 9.87
CA GLU A 36 7.40 -5.08 11.12
C GLU A 36 8.68 -4.57 11.79
N HIS A 37 9.67 -4.20 10.98
CA HIS A 37 10.90 -3.58 11.44
C HIS A 37 10.80 -2.08 11.70
N HIS A 38 9.61 -1.48 11.55
CA HIS A 38 9.40 -0.03 11.69
C HIS A 38 10.30 0.81 10.79
N GLU A 39 10.64 0.30 9.60
CA GLU A 39 11.49 1.00 8.63
C GLU A 39 10.71 2.06 7.84
N PHE A 40 9.40 1.90 7.71
CA PHE A 40 8.51 2.91 7.14
C PHE A 40 8.18 4.00 8.17
N GLU A 41 8.31 5.26 7.78
CA GLU A 41 7.85 6.41 8.58
C GLU A 41 6.49 6.88 8.08
N LEU A 42 5.49 6.96 8.97
CA LEU A 42 4.19 7.56 8.66
C LEU A 42 4.37 9.07 8.43
N VAL A 43 4.07 9.62 7.26
CA VAL A 43 4.24 11.08 7.02
C VAL A 43 2.91 11.83 6.97
N ASP A 44 1.84 11.16 6.55
CA ASP A 44 0.54 11.80 6.38
C ASP A 44 -0.61 10.78 6.51
N PHE A 45 -1.79 11.27 6.86
CA PHE A 45 -3.03 10.50 6.79
C PHE A 45 -4.22 11.44 6.53
N ASN A 46 -4.99 11.14 5.49
CA ASN A 46 -6.10 11.99 5.06
C ASN A 46 -7.30 11.15 4.66
N LEU A 47 -8.50 11.72 4.75
CA LEU A 47 -9.69 11.09 4.19
C LEU A 47 -9.48 10.87 2.69
N THR A 48 -9.66 9.64 2.22
CA THR A 48 -9.40 9.27 0.81
C THR A 48 -10.21 10.13 -0.17
N GLN A 49 -11.39 10.60 0.23
CA GLN A 49 -12.24 11.49 -0.58
C GLN A 49 -11.63 12.88 -0.83
N ASN A 50 -10.68 13.29 0.01
CA ASN A 50 -9.94 14.55 -0.12
C ASN A 50 -8.56 14.34 -0.78
N TYR A 51 -8.25 13.09 -1.17
CA TYR A 51 -6.97 12.70 -1.73
C TYR A 51 -7.09 12.68 -3.25
N ASP A 52 -6.27 13.48 -3.92
CA ASP A 52 -6.13 13.42 -5.38
C ASP A 52 -5.16 12.28 -5.73
N ASP A 53 -5.40 11.57 -6.84
CA ASP A 53 -4.60 10.39 -7.23
C ASP A 53 -3.13 10.74 -7.53
N GLY A 54 -2.79 12.04 -7.68
CA GLY A 54 -1.43 12.55 -7.85
C GLY A 54 -0.74 13.04 -6.56
N TYR A 55 -1.31 12.85 -5.38
CA TYR A 55 -0.70 13.36 -4.15
C TYR A 55 0.61 12.64 -3.78
N ALA A 56 0.71 11.33 -4.07
CA ALA A 56 1.95 10.56 -3.95
C ALA A 56 3.12 11.19 -4.71
N GLU A 57 2.83 11.81 -5.87
CA GLU A 57 3.84 12.42 -6.74
C GLU A 57 4.56 13.57 -6.01
N ARG A 58 3.91 14.26 -5.06
CA ARG A 58 4.54 15.33 -4.28
C ARG A 58 5.68 14.85 -3.38
N TYR A 59 5.64 13.59 -2.95
CA TYR A 59 6.70 12.99 -2.14
C TYR A 59 7.88 12.48 -2.99
N ILE A 60 7.74 12.54 -4.31
CA ILE A 60 8.67 11.93 -5.29
C ILE A 60 9.27 13.00 -6.20
N ASP A 61 8.53 14.08 -6.44
CA ASP A 61 8.99 15.28 -7.13
C ASP A 61 10.22 15.91 -6.47
N ASP A 62 10.44 15.63 -5.17
CA ASP A 62 11.73 15.84 -4.53
C ASP A 62 12.49 14.50 -4.37
N PRO A 63 13.40 14.18 -5.28
CA PRO A 63 14.18 12.93 -5.25
C PRO A 63 15.24 12.90 -4.14
N TYR A 64 15.46 13.99 -3.40
CA TYR A 64 16.30 13.97 -2.21
C TYR A 64 15.54 13.59 -0.94
N LEU A 65 14.20 13.53 -1.02
CA LEU A 65 13.37 13.26 0.14
C LEU A 65 13.25 11.76 0.39
N HIS A 66 12.75 10.95 -0.56
CA HIS A 66 12.43 9.54 -0.28
C HIS A 66 12.66 8.57 -1.45
N ARG A 67 13.06 7.33 -1.14
CA ARG A 67 13.25 6.24 -2.12
C ARG A 67 11.99 5.43 -2.37
N SER A 68 11.07 5.38 -1.41
CA SER A 68 9.79 4.71 -1.59
C SER A 68 8.68 5.43 -0.86
N VAL A 69 7.53 5.49 -1.51
CA VAL A 69 6.28 6.00 -0.96
C VAL A 69 5.28 4.85 -0.93
N LEU A 70 4.71 4.62 0.23
CA LEU A 70 3.70 3.60 0.47
C LEU A 70 2.40 4.28 0.89
N GLU A 71 1.34 4.04 0.13
CA GLU A 71 -0.01 4.44 0.48
C GLU A 71 -0.83 3.21 0.89
N ILE A 72 -1.48 3.27 2.04
CA ILE A 72 -2.43 2.25 2.49
C ILE A 72 -3.79 2.91 2.63
N LYS A 73 -4.76 2.43 1.84
CA LYS A 73 -6.16 2.86 1.86
C LYS A 73 -6.96 1.91 2.74
N LEU A 74 -7.40 2.37 3.90
CA LEU A 74 -8.15 1.55 4.86
C LEU A 74 -9.09 2.38 5.74
N ASP A 75 -10.05 1.70 6.34
CA ASP A 75 -10.91 2.30 7.36
C ASP A 75 -10.17 2.51 8.69
N LEU A 76 -10.23 3.74 9.18
CA LEU A 76 -9.74 4.12 10.51
C LEU A 76 -10.91 4.56 11.42
N GLY A 77 -11.20 3.73 12.41
CA GLY A 77 -12.03 4.08 13.58
C GLY A 77 -11.39 5.13 14.50
N ARG A 78 -12.18 5.67 15.43
CA ARG A 78 -11.75 6.73 16.36
C ARG A 78 -10.57 6.31 17.24
N GLU A 79 -10.54 5.04 17.60
CA GLU A 79 -9.48 4.39 18.37
C GLU A 79 -8.12 4.42 17.66
N HIS A 80 -8.11 4.35 16.33
CA HIS A 80 -6.87 4.40 15.54
C HIS A 80 -6.37 5.83 15.40
N LEU A 81 -7.25 6.82 15.36
CA LEU A 81 -6.91 8.24 15.19
C LEU A 81 -6.37 8.90 16.46
N GLN A 82 -6.13 8.14 17.53
CA GLN A 82 -5.64 8.65 18.80
C GLN A 82 -4.15 9.02 18.76
N SER A 83 -3.36 8.31 17.94
CA SER A 83 -1.92 8.55 17.81
C SER A 83 -1.40 8.01 16.47
N ARG A 84 -0.23 8.51 16.06
CA ARG A 84 0.50 7.99 14.88
C ARG A 84 0.84 6.51 15.03
N GLU A 85 1.19 6.07 16.23
CA GLU A 85 1.44 4.67 16.55
C GLU A 85 0.17 3.81 16.39
N ALA A 86 -1.00 4.30 16.81
CA ALA A 86 -2.26 3.59 16.63
C ALA A 86 -2.65 3.45 15.15
N ILE A 87 -2.40 4.48 14.33
CA ILE A 87 -2.57 4.42 12.87
C ILE A 87 -1.60 3.39 12.27
N TYR A 88 -0.32 3.44 12.66
CA TYR A 88 0.71 2.52 12.21
C TYR A 88 0.33 1.07 12.49
N ASN A 89 -0.01 0.77 13.76
CA ASN A 89 -0.39 -0.56 14.20
C ASN A 89 -1.62 -1.07 13.45
N ARG A 90 -2.61 -0.21 13.21
CA ARG A 90 -3.80 -0.58 12.41
C ARG A 90 -3.44 -1.00 10.98
N CYS A 91 -2.51 -0.29 10.35
CA CYS A 91 -2.01 -0.63 9.01
C CYS A 91 -1.21 -1.94 9.02
N LEU A 92 -0.31 -2.12 9.99
CA LEU A 92 0.46 -3.34 10.16
C LEU A 92 -0.43 -4.55 10.42
N GLU A 93 -1.46 -4.43 11.24
CA GLU A 93 -2.46 -5.48 11.47
C GLU A 93 -3.20 -5.85 10.19
N ALA A 94 -3.60 -4.87 9.37
CA ALA A 94 -4.25 -5.11 8.09
C ALA A 94 -3.33 -5.85 7.10
N MET A 95 -2.03 -5.51 7.08
CA MET A 95 -1.02 -6.24 6.30
C MET A 95 -0.90 -7.68 6.78
N ARG A 96 -0.72 -7.89 8.08
CA ARG A 96 -0.56 -9.24 8.68
C ARG A 96 -1.76 -10.15 8.45
N SER A 97 -2.97 -9.60 8.49
CA SER A 97 -4.19 -10.38 8.27
C SER A 97 -4.43 -10.74 6.80
N GLY A 98 -3.58 -10.28 5.87
CA GLY A 98 -3.83 -10.38 4.43
C GLY A 98 -5.05 -9.58 3.97
N GLY A 99 -5.46 -8.57 4.75
CA GLY A 99 -6.65 -7.76 4.49
C GLY A 99 -6.43 -6.66 3.44
N LEU A 100 -5.20 -6.52 2.94
CA LEU A 100 -4.80 -5.50 1.97
C LEU A 100 -4.38 -6.17 0.65
N THR A 101 -4.76 -5.57 -0.48
CA THR A 101 -4.36 -6.01 -1.83
C THR A 101 -3.55 -4.92 -2.50
N LEU A 102 -2.53 -5.33 -3.28
CA LEU A 102 -1.76 -4.40 -4.08
C LEU A 102 -2.62 -3.86 -5.23
N CYS A 103 -2.84 -2.55 -5.25
CA CYS A 103 -3.58 -1.88 -6.31
C CYS A 103 -2.65 -1.41 -7.41
N ARG A 104 -1.52 -0.82 -7.00
CA ARG A 104 -0.56 -0.17 -7.89
C ARG A 104 0.83 -0.30 -7.29
N ALA A 105 1.80 -0.65 -8.13
CA ALA A 105 3.22 -0.58 -7.80
C ALA A 105 4.02 -0.26 -9.06
N TYR A 106 4.71 0.88 -9.07
CA TYR A 106 5.54 1.30 -10.19
C TYR A 106 6.77 2.06 -9.72
N GLU A 107 7.79 2.00 -10.57
CA GLU A 107 9.04 2.71 -10.37
C GLU A 107 8.99 4.00 -11.19
N ASN A 108 9.29 5.11 -10.53
CA ASN A 108 9.62 6.38 -11.15
C ASN A 108 11.14 6.42 -11.34
N ASP A 109 11.58 5.96 -12.50
CA ASP A 109 12.96 6.16 -12.94
C ASP A 109 13.12 7.64 -13.31
N ASN A 110 13.98 8.36 -12.59
CA ASN A 110 14.41 9.69 -12.97
C ASN A 110 15.86 9.60 -13.52
N PRO A 111 16.05 9.46 -14.85
CA PRO A 111 17.36 9.20 -15.45
C PRO A 111 18.34 10.36 -15.24
N LYS A 112 17.82 11.57 -14.98
CA LYS A 112 18.65 12.77 -14.74
C LYS A 112 19.28 12.74 -13.35
N MET A 113 18.70 12.01 -12.41
CA MET A 113 19.12 11.97 -11.02
C MET A 113 19.70 10.62 -10.61
N GLY A 114 19.58 9.60 -11.47
CA GLY A 114 20.10 8.26 -11.22
C GLY A 114 19.46 7.61 -10.00
N LEU A 115 18.22 8.00 -9.68
CA LEU A 115 17.47 7.55 -8.53
C LEU A 115 16.21 6.83 -9.01
N LEU A 116 16.03 5.62 -8.51
CA LEU A 116 14.84 4.81 -8.66
C LEU A 116 13.95 5.06 -7.44
N GLN A 117 12.73 5.53 -7.65
CA GLN A 117 11.75 5.73 -6.59
C GLN A 117 10.56 4.81 -6.81
N SER A 118 10.10 4.15 -5.75
CA SER A 118 8.99 3.19 -5.84
C SER A 118 7.72 3.79 -5.23
N ILE A 119 6.61 3.76 -5.98
CA ILE A 119 5.28 4.08 -5.44
C ILE A 119 4.50 2.80 -5.29
N ILE A 120 3.98 2.57 -4.09
CA ILE A 120 3.23 1.37 -3.73
C ILE A 120 1.90 1.82 -3.13
N CYS A 121 0.79 1.31 -3.68
CA CYS A 121 -0.54 1.53 -3.14
C CYS A 121 -1.18 0.18 -2.80
N LEU A 122 -1.61 0.06 -1.55
CA LEU A 122 -2.33 -1.07 -0.99
C LEU A 122 -3.72 -0.59 -0.55
N GLU A 123 -4.75 -1.38 -0.78
CA GLU A 123 -6.10 -1.06 -0.30
C GLU A 123 -6.74 -2.23 0.43
N ALA A 124 -7.57 -1.92 1.43
CA ALA A 124 -8.41 -2.91 2.09
C ALA A 124 -9.27 -3.63 1.06
N GLN A 125 -9.28 -4.96 1.13
CA GLN A 125 -10.22 -5.76 0.36
C GLN A 125 -11.63 -5.32 0.75
N ASP A 126 -12.36 -4.74 -0.19
CA ASP A 126 -13.78 -4.53 -0.02
C ASP A 126 -14.41 -5.90 0.25
N ASN A 127 -15.04 -6.08 1.41
CA ASN A 127 -15.87 -7.25 1.73
C ASN A 127 -17.12 -7.35 0.81
N THR A 128 -17.16 -6.60 -0.28
CA THR A 128 -18.18 -6.62 -1.31
C THR A 128 -17.59 -7.08 -2.64
N GLN A 129 -17.33 -8.38 -2.77
CA GLN A 129 -17.50 -9.06 -4.06
C GLN A 129 -18.33 -10.35 -3.89
N PRO A 130 -19.23 -10.62 -4.86
CA PRO A 130 -20.25 -11.66 -4.75
C PRO A 130 -19.62 -13.05 -4.73
N GLU A 131 -20.27 -13.97 -4.03
CA GLU A 131 -19.99 -15.41 -4.12
C GLU A 131 -19.92 -15.82 -5.60
N PHE A 132 -18.71 -16.03 -6.13
CA PHE A 132 -18.55 -16.88 -7.30
C PHE A 132 -18.84 -18.31 -6.84
N GLN A 133 -20.12 -18.65 -6.77
CA GLN A 133 -20.56 -20.04 -6.74
C GLN A 133 -20.08 -20.68 -8.03
N LEU A 134 -18.98 -21.42 -7.94
CA LEU A 134 -18.63 -22.49 -8.87
C LEU A 134 -19.84 -23.43 -8.94
N LYS A 135 -20.72 -23.17 -9.90
CA LYS A 135 -21.69 -24.15 -10.38
C LYS A 135 -20.88 -25.32 -10.91
N ASN A 136 -20.65 -26.32 -10.07
CA ASN A 136 -20.27 -27.65 -10.50
C ASN A 136 -21.40 -28.20 -11.36
N LYS A 137 -21.32 -27.96 -12.67
CA LYS A 137 -21.96 -28.80 -13.68
C LYS A 137 -21.21 -30.13 -13.70
N SER A 138 -21.64 -31.07 -12.87
CA SER A 138 -21.39 -32.49 -13.13
C SER A 138 -22.62 -33.04 -13.85
N HIS A 139 -22.52 -33.10 -15.18
CA HIS A 139 -23.29 -34.04 -16.00
C HIS A 139 -22.47 -35.33 -16.14
N GLY A 140 -23.16 -36.48 -16.11
CA GLY A 140 -22.63 -37.81 -16.44
C GLY A 140 -22.36 -38.64 -15.19
N ASN A 141 -23.00 -39.79 -14.94
CA ASN A 141 -23.77 -40.72 -15.77
C ASN A 141 -25.04 -41.18 -15.06
#